data_AF-G8PGH4-F1
#
_entry.id   AF-G8PGH4-F1
#
_cell.length_a   1.000
_cell.length_b   1.000
_cell.length_c   1.000
_cell.angle_alpha   90.00
_cell.angle_beta   90.00
_cell.angle_gamma   90.00
#
_symmetry.space_group_name_H-M   'P 1'
#
loop_
_entity.id
_entity.type
_entity.pdbx_description
1 polymer ?
#
loop_
_entity_poly.entity_id
_entity_poly.type
_entity_poly.pdbx_seq_one_letter_code
_entity_poly.pdbx_strand_id
1 'polypeptide(L)'
;MPTEKTHQKVVASFIELLETHRIEEITYAAIADNAGVKIEVVRACCNGKLDLLAAFMREIDQKVLKERDPDLMDETPRDRLFDVLMCRLDLMEPHREAIRNLRRTVVKDPALAMHMHKLVTRSMKWMLVAAGIEEFGLRNVGMSNALALGFERLVRVWLEDDAPGHPKVMVAVDDMLANGEKWMGRACRVEKVAAPFIEGLGRLCQRPLRPKGQSTPPSAAANGGAEASP
;
A
#
# COMPACT_ATOMS: atom_id res chain seq x y z
N MET A 1 10.38 -25.27 -9.74
CA MET A 1 9.44 -24.14 -9.51
C MET A 1 9.28 -23.38 -10.82
N PRO A 2 8.10 -22.81 -11.14
CA PRO A 2 7.94 -21.96 -12.32
C PRO A 2 8.95 -20.81 -12.28
N THR A 3 9.47 -20.40 -13.44
CA THR A 3 10.36 -19.23 -13.51
C THR A 3 9.56 -17.95 -13.35
N GLU A 4 10.21 -16.85 -12.94
CA GLU A 4 9.56 -15.53 -12.84
C GLU A 4 8.89 -15.12 -14.18
N LYS A 5 9.56 -15.37 -15.30
CA LYS A 5 9.01 -15.13 -16.65
C LYS A 5 7.73 -15.95 -16.89
N THR A 6 7.69 -17.19 -16.41
CA THR A 6 6.51 -18.04 -16.53
C THR A 6 5.35 -17.51 -15.69
N HIS A 7 5.62 -17.05 -14.47
CA HIS A 7 4.62 -16.45 -13.61
C HIS A 7 4.02 -15.19 -14.23
N GLN A 8 4.86 -14.26 -14.71
CA GLN A 8 4.44 -13.05 -15.42
C GLN A 8 3.59 -13.36 -16.66
N LYS A 9 3.96 -14.40 -17.42
CA LYS A 9 3.16 -14.84 -18.58
C LYS A 9 1.76 -15.32 -18.17
N VAL A 10 1.65 -16.10 -17.09
CA VAL A 10 0.35 -16.58 -16.57
C VAL A 10 -0.50 -15.42 -16.07
N VAL A 11 0.11 -14.43 -15.38
CA VAL A 11 -0.58 -13.22 -14.93
C VAL A 11 -1.09 -12.41 -16.13
N ALA A 12 -0.22 -12.12 -17.10
CA ALA A 12 -0.59 -11.37 -18.31
C ALA A 12 -1.73 -12.04 -19.08
N SER A 13 -1.66 -13.36 -19.30
CA SER A 13 -2.71 -14.11 -19.98
C SER A 13 -4.04 -14.11 -19.22
N PHE A 14 -4.01 -14.05 -17.88
CA PHE A 14 -5.23 -13.89 -17.10
C PHE A 14 -5.83 -12.48 -17.21
N ILE A 15 -4.99 -11.43 -17.22
CA ILE A 15 -5.44 -10.04 -17.40
C ILE A 15 -6.02 -9.82 -18.81
N GLU A 16 -5.40 -10.38 -19.84
CA GLU A 16 -5.92 -10.34 -21.22
C GLU A 16 -7.32 -10.99 -21.31
N LEU A 17 -7.53 -12.14 -20.66
CA LEU A 17 -8.84 -12.78 -20.62
C LEU A 17 -9.89 -11.91 -19.91
N LEU A 18 -9.51 -11.10 -18.91
CA LEU A 18 -10.42 -10.16 -18.23
C LEU A 18 -10.89 -9.01 -19.13
N GLU A 19 -10.18 -8.70 -20.22
CA GLU A 19 -10.62 -7.66 -21.17
C GLU A 19 -11.92 -8.04 -21.87
N THR A 20 -12.21 -9.34 -21.99
CA THR A 20 -13.36 -9.86 -22.74
C THR A 20 -14.32 -10.70 -21.89
N HIS A 21 -13.85 -11.30 -20.78
CA HIS A 21 -14.65 -12.22 -19.96
C HIS A 21 -14.80 -11.72 -18.52
N ARG A 22 -15.89 -12.12 -17.87
CA ARG A 22 -16.04 -11.89 -16.43
C ARG A 22 -15.09 -12.80 -15.66
N ILE A 23 -14.61 -12.36 -14.50
CA ILE A 23 -13.65 -13.13 -13.69
C ILE A 23 -14.17 -14.52 -13.32
N GLU A 24 -15.49 -14.69 -13.18
CA GLU A 24 -16.15 -15.96 -12.86
C GLU A 24 -16.11 -16.95 -14.02
N GLU A 25 -16.14 -16.46 -15.26
CA GLU A 25 -16.18 -17.26 -16.49
C GLU A 25 -14.80 -17.78 -16.90
N ILE A 26 -13.73 -17.10 -16.47
CA ILE A 26 -12.36 -17.48 -16.81
C ILE A 26 -12.00 -18.79 -16.10
N THR A 27 -11.63 -19.84 -16.84
CA THR A 27 -11.17 -21.11 -16.24
C THR A 27 -9.65 -21.16 -16.16
N TYR A 28 -9.09 -21.96 -15.24
CA TYR A 28 -7.64 -22.18 -15.22
C TYR A 28 -7.12 -22.89 -16.49
N ALA A 29 -7.96 -23.68 -17.15
CA ALA A 29 -7.67 -24.27 -18.45
C ALA A 29 -7.53 -23.17 -19.52
N ALA A 30 -8.48 -22.23 -19.59
CA ALA A 30 -8.40 -21.11 -20.52
C ALA A 30 -7.15 -20.23 -20.27
N ILE A 31 -6.77 -20.01 -19.01
CA ILE A 31 -5.51 -19.32 -18.67
C ILE A 31 -4.29 -20.11 -19.18
N ALA A 32 -4.28 -21.44 -18.98
CA ALA A 32 -3.18 -22.30 -19.43
C ALA A 32 -3.03 -22.29 -20.96
N ASP A 33 -4.16 -22.41 -21.67
CA ASP A 33 -4.22 -22.38 -23.13
C ASP A 33 -3.77 -21.02 -23.67
N ASN A 34 -4.28 -19.92 -23.12
CA ASN A 34 -3.90 -18.56 -23.52
C ASN A 34 -2.41 -18.28 -23.25
N ALA A 35 -1.89 -18.77 -22.12
CA ALA A 35 -0.47 -18.65 -21.77
C ALA A 35 0.42 -19.65 -22.54
N GLY A 36 -0.14 -20.61 -23.27
CA GLY A 36 0.62 -21.68 -23.92
C GLY A 36 1.47 -22.49 -22.93
N VAL A 37 0.93 -22.79 -21.74
CA VAL A 37 1.58 -23.59 -20.70
C VAL A 37 0.68 -24.74 -20.28
N LYS A 38 1.26 -25.76 -19.63
CA LYS A 38 0.46 -26.84 -19.03
C LYS A 38 -0.28 -26.35 -17.78
N ILE A 39 -1.45 -26.93 -17.50
CA ILE A 39 -2.26 -26.56 -16.33
C ILE A 39 -1.54 -26.75 -14.98
N GLU A 40 -0.63 -27.72 -14.88
CA GLU A 40 0.23 -27.95 -13.71
C GLU A 40 1.13 -26.74 -13.41
N VAL A 41 1.55 -26.01 -14.44
CA VAL A 41 2.33 -24.77 -14.31
C VAL A 41 1.46 -23.66 -13.74
N VAL A 42 0.22 -23.52 -14.20
CA VAL A 42 -0.74 -22.53 -13.67
C VAL A 42 -0.98 -22.76 -12.18
N ARG A 43 -1.18 -24.02 -11.77
CA ARG A 43 -1.36 -24.37 -10.35
C ARG A 43 -0.13 -24.07 -9.50
N ALA A 44 1.07 -24.23 -10.06
CA ALA A 44 2.32 -23.91 -9.37
C ALA A 44 2.56 -22.38 -9.27
N CYS A 45 2.00 -21.59 -10.19
CA CYS A 45 2.12 -20.13 -10.18
C CYS A 45 1.15 -19.44 -9.21
N CYS A 46 -0.02 -20.00 -8.94
CA CYS A 46 -1.04 -19.31 -8.15
C CYS A 46 -1.89 -20.24 -7.28
N ASN A 47 -2.40 -19.70 -6.17
CA ASN A 47 -3.41 -20.38 -5.35
C ASN A 47 -4.84 -20.08 -5.80
N GLY A 48 -5.03 -19.03 -6.60
CA GLY A 48 -6.26 -18.76 -7.31
C GLY A 48 -6.25 -17.43 -8.05
N LYS A 49 -7.37 -17.06 -8.68
CA LYS A 49 -7.49 -15.84 -9.50
C LYS A 49 -7.16 -14.54 -8.74
N LEU A 50 -7.50 -14.45 -7.45
CA LEU A 50 -7.16 -13.29 -6.62
C LEU A 50 -5.65 -13.13 -6.41
N ASP A 51 -4.90 -14.24 -6.43
CA ASP A 51 -3.44 -14.24 -6.35
C ASP A 51 -2.84 -13.65 -7.64
N LEU A 52 -3.42 -13.99 -8.79
CA LEU A 52 -3.04 -13.41 -10.08
C LEU A 52 -3.36 -11.90 -10.15
N LEU A 53 -4.51 -11.45 -9.63
CA LEU A 53 -4.80 -10.02 -9.49
C LEU A 53 -3.82 -9.31 -8.55
N ALA A 54 -3.48 -9.95 -7.43
CA ALA A 54 -2.51 -9.42 -6.48
C ALA A 54 -1.11 -9.33 -7.07
N ALA A 55 -0.73 -10.28 -7.93
CA ALA A 55 0.51 -10.24 -8.69
C ALA A 55 0.52 -9.10 -9.71
N PHE A 56 -0.54 -8.96 -10.51
CA PHE A 56 -0.69 -7.86 -11.45
C PHE A 56 -0.58 -6.48 -10.76
N MET A 57 -1.30 -6.27 -9.66
CA MET A 57 -1.19 -5.01 -8.89
C MET A 57 0.24 -4.76 -8.40
N ARG A 58 0.95 -5.81 -7.95
CA ARG A 58 2.34 -5.71 -7.51
C ARG A 58 3.27 -5.35 -8.66
N GLU A 59 3.04 -5.89 -9.86
CA GLU A 59 3.81 -5.54 -11.05
C GLU A 59 3.64 -4.06 -11.42
N ILE A 60 2.42 -3.53 -11.36
CA ILE A 60 2.16 -2.10 -11.55
C ILE A 60 2.84 -1.27 -10.46
N ASP A 61 2.70 -1.64 -9.18
CA ASP A 61 3.33 -0.94 -8.06
C ASP A 61 4.87 -0.89 -8.21
N GLN A 62 5.47 -1.99 -8.67
CA GLN A 62 6.91 -2.06 -8.92
C GLN A 62 7.34 -1.16 -10.08
N LYS A 63 6.52 -1.01 -11.13
CA LYS A 63 6.81 -0.08 -12.23
C LYS A 63 6.77 1.36 -11.73
N VAL A 64 5.73 1.75 -10.99
CA VAL A 64 5.62 3.07 -10.35
C VAL A 64 6.85 3.36 -9.48
N LEU A 65 7.26 2.42 -8.64
CA LEU A 65 8.44 2.58 -7.78
C LEU A 65 9.76 2.72 -8.56
N LYS A 66 9.85 2.14 -9.76
CA LYS A 66 11.02 2.27 -10.66
C LYS A 66 11.02 3.59 -11.42
N GLU A 67 9.85 4.09 -11.77
CA GLU A 67 9.63 5.35 -12.49
C GLU A 67 9.65 6.58 -11.57
N ARG A 68 9.91 6.38 -10.27
CA ARG A 68 10.03 7.45 -9.29
C ARG A 68 11.06 8.49 -9.75
N ASP A 69 10.57 9.70 -9.98
CA ASP A 69 11.41 10.84 -10.31
C ASP A 69 12.14 11.35 -9.05
N PRO A 70 13.49 11.32 -9.03
CA PRO A 70 14.27 11.91 -7.95
C PRO A 70 14.11 13.43 -7.84
N ASP A 71 13.77 14.11 -8.93
CA ASP A 71 13.72 15.57 -9.00
C ASP A 71 12.48 16.12 -8.28
N LEU A 72 11.43 15.30 -8.13
CA LEU A 72 10.23 15.65 -7.37
C LEU A 72 10.45 15.65 -5.85
N MET A 73 11.62 15.26 -5.35
CA MET A 73 11.87 15.18 -3.90
C MET A 73 11.86 16.54 -3.19
N ASP A 74 12.10 17.61 -3.93
CA ASP A 74 12.05 18.98 -3.42
C ASP A 74 10.62 19.55 -3.36
N GLU A 75 9.64 18.84 -3.92
CA GLU A 75 8.23 19.26 -3.93
C GLU A 75 7.50 18.92 -2.63
N THR A 76 6.24 19.36 -2.52
CA THR A 76 5.42 19.02 -1.35
C THR A 76 5.04 17.53 -1.38
N PRO A 77 4.79 16.88 -0.22
CA PRO A 77 4.33 15.49 -0.18
C PRO A 77 3.03 15.25 -0.98
N ARG A 78 2.21 16.29 -1.13
CA ARG A 78 0.98 16.23 -1.93
C ARG A 78 1.29 16.10 -3.41
N ASP A 79 2.16 16.96 -3.93
CA ASP A 79 2.49 16.99 -5.36
C ASP A 79 3.18 15.68 -5.76
N ARG A 80 4.11 15.19 -4.92
CA ARG A 80 4.69 13.85 -5.10
C ARG A 80 3.66 12.72 -5.13
N LEU A 81 2.65 12.78 -4.26
CA LEU A 81 1.59 11.76 -4.24
C LEU A 81 0.66 11.89 -5.46
N PHE A 82 0.41 13.11 -5.93
CA PHE A 82 -0.32 13.36 -7.16
C PHE A 82 0.38 12.67 -8.34
N ASP A 83 1.67 12.91 -8.53
CA ASP A 83 2.43 12.34 -9.64
C ASP A 83 2.52 10.82 -9.58
N VAL A 84 2.73 10.26 -8.39
CA VAL A 84 2.72 8.80 -8.17
C VAL A 84 1.38 8.18 -8.59
N LEU A 85 0.26 8.84 -8.27
CA LEU A 85 -1.07 8.34 -8.63
C LEU A 85 -1.35 8.50 -10.13
N MET A 86 -0.86 9.58 -10.76
CA MET A 86 -0.97 9.79 -12.21
C MET A 86 -0.15 8.74 -12.98
N CYS A 87 1.14 8.57 -12.64
CA CYS A 87 2.01 7.52 -13.20
C CYS A 87 1.35 6.14 -13.09
N ARG A 88 0.73 5.84 -11.93
CA ARG A 88 0.02 4.58 -11.74
C ARG A 88 -1.16 4.42 -12.70
N LEU A 89 -1.97 5.47 -12.90
CA LEU A 89 -3.09 5.42 -13.85
C LEU A 89 -2.60 5.23 -15.28
N ASP A 90 -1.52 5.91 -15.68
CA ASP A 90 -0.91 5.76 -17.00
C ASP A 90 -0.45 4.32 -17.24
N LEU A 91 0.17 3.68 -16.24
CA LEU A 91 0.56 2.28 -16.29
C LEU A 91 -0.62 1.30 -16.32
N MET A 92 -1.80 1.73 -15.87
CA MET A 92 -3.04 0.96 -15.91
C MET A 92 -3.81 1.13 -17.22
N GLU A 93 -3.53 2.16 -18.03
CA GLU A 93 -4.23 2.47 -19.29
C GLU A 93 -4.26 1.30 -20.29
N PRO A 94 -3.16 0.55 -20.51
CA PRO A 94 -3.20 -0.62 -21.41
C PRO A 94 -4.17 -1.71 -20.96
N HIS A 95 -4.58 -1.72 -19.69
CA HIS A 95 -5.43 -2.75 -19.08
C HIS A 95 -6.80 -2.18 -18.66
N ARG A 96 -7.20 -1.04 -19.22
CA ARG A 96 -8.42 -0.33 -18.83
C ARG A 96 -9.69 -1.15 -19.01
N GLU A 97 -9.80 -1.94 -20.09
CA GLU A 97 -10.95 -2.84 -20.30
C GLU A 97 -11.02 -3.97 -19.27
N ALA A 98 -9.88 -4.59 -18.95
CA ALA A 98 -9.81 -5.61 -17.91
C ALA A 98 -10.26 -5.06 -16.55
N ILE A 99 -9.83 -3.85 -16.20
CA ILE A 99 -10.24 -3.18 -14.95
C ILE A 99 -11.73 -2.83 -14.99
N ARG A 100 -12.25 -2.37 -16.14
CA ARG A 100 -13.68 -2.06 -16.32
C ARG A 100 -14.55 -3.30 -16.11
N ASN A 101 -14.19 -4.44 -16.70
CA ASN A 101 -14.91 -5.69 -16.53
C ASN A 101 -14.81 -6.24 -15.11
N LEU A 102 -13.61 -6.22 -14.51
CA LEU A 102 -13.43 -6.61 -13.12
C LEU A 102 -14.34 -5.80 -12.19
N ARG A 103 -14.41 -4.47 -12.38
CA ARG A 103 -15.27 -3.59 -11.58
C ARG A 103 -16.75 -3.97 -11.65
N ARG A 104 -17.24 -4.41 -12.82
CA ARG A 104 -18.65 -4.84 -12.98
C ARG A 104 -19.00 -6.03 -12.09
N THR A 105 -18.06 -6.96 -11.88
CA THR A 105 -18.23 -8.06 -10.92
C THR A 105 -18.09 -7.58 -9.48
N VAL A 106 -17.05 -6.79 -9.19
CA VAL A 106 -16.75 -6.30 -7.83
C VAL A 106 -17.93 -5.54 -7.21
N VAL A 107 -18.64 -4.72 -7.98
CA VAL A 107 -19.80 -3.96 -7.49
C VAL A 107 -20.98 -4.87 -7.11
N LYS A 108 -21.09 -6.06 -7.71
CA LYS A 108 -22.19 -7.02 -7.49
C LYS A 108 -21.89 -8.05 -6.39
N ASP A 109 -20.62 -8.24 -6.05
CA ASP A 109 -20.17 -9.21 -5.05
C ASP A 109 -19.47 -8.49 -3.87
N PRO A 110 -20.17 -8.30 -2.72
CA PRO A 110 -19.60 -7.66 -1.54
C PRO A 110 -18.38 -8.38 -0.95
N ALA A 111 -18.33 -9.71 -1.07
CA ALA A 111 -17.20 -10.48 -0.57
C ALA A 111 -15.97 -10.21 -1.43
N LEU A 112 -16.12 -10.22 -2.76
CA LEU A 112 -15.05 -9.86 -3.67
C LEU A 112 -14.60 -8.40 -3.47
N ALA A 113 -15.54 -7.47 -3.28
CA ALA A 113 -15.23 -6.06 -2.99
C ALA A 113 -14.35 -5.91 -1.75
N MET A 114 -14.63 -6.66 -0.67
CA MET A 114 -13.79 -6.63 0.53
C MET A 114 -12.37 -7.16 0.27
N HIS A 115 -12.22 -8.21 -0.55
CA HIS A 115 -10.91 -8.73 -0.93
C HIS A 115 -10.13 -7.73 -1.78
N MET A 116 -10.80 -7.13 -2.76
CA MET A 116 -10.22 -6.10 -3.62
C MET A 116 -9.78 -4.89 -2.81
N HIS A 117 -10.60 -4.42 -1.88
CA HIS A 117 -10.24 -3.33 -1.00
C HIS A 117 -8.96 -3.63 -0.20
N LYS A 118 -8.82 -4.84 0.36
CA LYS A 118 -7.58 -5.25 1.04
C LYS A 118 -6.36 -5.22 0.13
N LEU A 119 -6.51 -5.66 -1.13
CA LEU A 119 -5.43 -5.63 -2.12
C LEU A 119 -5.04 -4.18 -2.47
N VAL A 120 -6.03 -3.33 -2.73
CA VAL A 120 -5.83 -1.90 -3.03
C VAL A 120 -5.19 -1.19 -1.84
N THR A 121 -5.63 -1.42 -0.60
CA THR A 121 -5.02 -0.83 0.61
C THR A 121 -3.55 -1.22 0.76
N ARG A 122 -3.19 -2.49 0.50
CA ARG A 122 -1.78 -2.91 0.50
C ARG A 122 -0.97 -2.19 -0.58
N SER A 123 -1.57 -1.97 -1.73
CA SER A 123 -0.96 -1.28 -2.86
C SER A 123 -0.80 0.22 -2.61
N MET A 124 -1.79 0.88 -2.02
CA MET A 124 -1.73 2.29 -1.62
C MET A 124 -0.65 2.56 -0.57
N LYS A 125 -0.35 1.60 0.30
CA LYS A 125 0.82 1.70 1.18
C LYS A 125 2.12 1.88 0.40
N TRP A 126 2.29 1.18 -0.72
CA TRP A 126 3.46 1.35 -1.59
C TRP A 126 3.45 2.67 -2.36
N MET A 127 2.26 3.19 -2.71
CA MET A 127 2.15 4.52 -3.33
C MET A 127 2.55 5.63 -2.36
N LEU A 128 2.18 5.51 -1.07
CA LEU A 128 2.66 6.43 -0.03
C LEU A 128 4.19 6.38 0.09
N VAL A 129 4.78 5.18 0.08
CA VAL A 129 6.25 5.00 0.10
C VAL A 129 6.90 5.62 -1.15
N ALA A 130 6.32 5.44 -2.34
CA ALA A 130 6.82 6.05 -3.58
C ALA A 130 6.85 7.59 -3.48
N ALA A 131 5.83 8.18 -2.87
CA ALA A 131 5.73 9.61 -2.59
C ALA A 131 6.60 10.08 -1.40
N GLY A 132 7.40 9.21 -0.79
CA GLY A 132 8.23 9.53 0.38
C GLY A 132 7.44 9.81 1.66
N ILE A 133 6.19 9.32 1.75
CA ILE A 133 5.33 9.45 2.92
C ILE A 133 5.43 8.15 3.71
N GLU A 134 6.35 8.13 4.68
CA GLU A 134 6.54 6.99 5.58
C GLU A 134 5.93 7.28 6.95
N GLU A 135 4.84 6.61 7.24
CA GLU A 135 4.17 6.66 8.54
C GLU A 135 4.17 5.26 9.17
N PHE A 136 4.05 5.20 10.49
CA PHE A 136 4.07 3.94 11.23
C PHE A 136 2.77 3.73 12.05
N GLY A 137 2.52 2.48 12.43
CA GLY A 137 1.39 2.11 13.29
C GLY A 137 0.01 2.45 12.71
N LEU A 138 -0.91 2.87 13.57
CA LEU A 138 -2.31 3.14 13.21
C LEU A 138 -2.48 4.25 12.19
N ARG A 139 -1.55 5.22 12.15
CA ARG A 139 -1.58 6.32 11.19
C ARG A 139 -1.37 5.82 9.76
N ASN A 140 -0.38 4.93 9.55
CA ASN A 140 -0.16 4.30 8.24
C ASN A 140 -1.38 3.50 7.78
N VAL A 141 -1.98 2.73 8.70
CA VAL A 141 -3.19 1.95 8.42
C VAL A 141 -4.33 2.88 7.99
N GLY A 142 -4.59 3.94 8.75
CA GLY A 142 -5.63 4.92 8.42
C GLY A 142 -5.39 5.59 7.07
N MET A 143 -4.17 6.07 6.81
CA MET A 143 -3.80 6.73 5.55
C MET A 143 -3.92 5.80 4.35
N SER A 144 -3.44 4.56 4.46
CA SER A 144 -3.52 3.58 3.36
C SER A 144 -4.98 3.24 3.02
N ASN A 145 -5.85 3.10 4.02
CA ASN A 145 -7.27 2.83 3.80
C ASN A 145 -8.00 4.06 3.22
N ALA A 146 -7.72 5.26 3.72
CA ALA A 146 -8.30 6.49 3.20
C ALA A 146 -7.90 6.70 1.73
N LEU A 147 -6.62 6.49 1.42
CA LEU A 147 -6.11 6.58 0.06
C LEU A 147 -6.72 5.49 -0.83
N ALA A 148 -6.94 4.26 -0.33
CA ALA A 148 -7.61 3.21 -1.10
C ALA A 148 -9.04 3.58 -1.47
N LEU A 149 -9.83 4.09 -0.52
CA LEU A 149 -11.20 4.56 -0.80
C LEU A 149 -11.24 5.73 -1.78
N GLY A 150 -10.26 6.64 -1.68
CA GLY A 150 -10.10 7.72 -2.64
C GLY A 150 -9.75 7.21 -4.04
N PHE A 151 -8.78 6.30 -4.12
CA PHE A 151 -8.32 5.69 -5.36
C PHE A 151 -9.42 4.87 -6.06
N GLU A 152 -10.25 4.15 -5.31
CA GLU A 152 -11.43 3.46 -5.88
C GLU A 152 -12.41 4.43 -6.58
N ARG A 153 -12.60 5.63 -6.02
CA ARG A 153 -13.41 6.68 -6.65
C ARG A 153 -12.71 7.27 -7.87
N LEU A 154 -11.40 7.47 -7.78
CA LEU A 154 -10.57 7.94 -8.88
C LEU A 154 -10.63 6.99 -10.08
N VAL A 155 -10.45 5.69 -9.84
CA VAL A 155 -10.58 4.64 -10.88
C VAL A 155 -11.96 4.67 -11.52
N ARG A 156 -13.03 4.92 -10.77
CA ARG A 156 -14.38 5.09 -11.35
C ARG A 156 -14.42 6.28 -12.32
N VAL A 157 -13.92 7.45 -11.90
CA VAL A 157 -13.88 8.65 -12.75
C VAL A 157 -13.03 8.41 -14.00
N TRP A 158 -11.85 7.80 -13.83
CA TRP A 158 -10.97 7.45 -14.92
C TRP A 158 -11.59 6.46 -15.92
N LEU A 159 -12.32 5.45 -15.45
CA LEU A 159 -13.05 4.52 -16.32
C LEU A 159 -14.18 5.18 -17.13
N GLU A 160 -14.71 6.31 -16.66
CA GLU A 160 -15.80 7.09 -17.26
C GLU A 160 -15.29 8.29 -18.10
N ASP A 161 -14.01 8.66 -17.98
CA ASP A 161 -13.41 9.80 -18.68
C ASP A 161 -12.69 9.36 -19.96
N ASP A 162 -13.37 9.42 -21.08
CA ASP A 162 -12.81 9.08 -22.41
C ASP A 162 -12.09 10.25 -23.09
N ALA A 163 -12.01 11.42 -22.42
CA ALA A 163 -11.33 12.58 -22.97
C ALA A 163 -9.80 12.41 -22.94
N PRO A 164 -9.09 12.83 -24.01
CA PRO A 164 -7.63 12.79 -24.03
C PRO A 164 -7.05 13.63 -22.88
N GLY A 165 -6.09 13.06 -22.15
CA GLY A 165 -5.45 13.72 -21.01
C GLY A 165 -6.27 13.71 -19.70
N HIS A 166 -7.43 13.03 -19.68
CA HIS A 166 -8.24 12.80 -18.48
C HIS A 166 -8.44 14.03 -17.55
N PRO A 167 -8.98 15.15 -18.05
CA PRO A 167 -9.12 16.37 -17.26
C PRO A 167 -9.97 16.18 -15.99
N LYS A 168 -10.95 15.26 -15.99
CA LYS A 168 -11.76 14.99 -14.79
C LYS A 168 -10.98 14.20 -13.75
N VAL A 169 -10.05 13.37 -14.18
CA VAL A 169 -9.17 12.60 -13.30
C VAL A 169 -8.25 13.55 -12.54
N MET A 170 -7.62 14.51 -13.23
CA MET A 170 -6.75 15.50 -12.57
C MET A 170 -7.47 16.23 -11.43
N VAL A 171 -8.69 16.75 -11.70
CA VAL A 171 -9.51 17.41 -10.68
C VAL A 171 -9.88 16.45 -9.54
N ALA A 172 -10.21 15.20 -9.85
CA ALA A 172 -10.56 14.21 -8.85
C ALA A 172 -9.37 13.84 -7.94
N VAL A 173 -8.15 13.76 -8.47
CA VAL A 173 -6.93 13.57 -7.65
C VAL A 173 -6.72 14.79 -6.75
N ASP A 174 -6.78 16.00 -7.30
CA ASP A 174 -6.59 17.23 -6.55
C ASP A 174 -7.56 17.36 -5.38
N ASP A 175 -8.86 17.14 -5.63
CA ASP A 175 -9.89 17.20 -4.60
C ASP A 175 -9.67 16.11 -3.54
N MET A 176 -9.29 14.90 -3.94
CA MET A 176 -8.99 13.81 -3.03
C MET A 176 -7.83 14.17 -2.09
N LEU A 177 -6.75 14.71 -2.64
CA LEU A 177 -5.55 15.07 -1.88
C LEU A 177 -5.78 16.28 -0.98
N ALA A 178 -6.43 17.33 -1.48
CA ALA A 178 -6.77 18.52 -0.69
C ALA A 178 -7.67 18.18 0.51
N ASN A 179 -8.59 17.23 0.33
CA ASN A 179 -9.42 16.73 1.44
C ASN A 179 -8.60 15.88 2.43
N GLY A 180 -7.64 15.09 1.94
CA GLY A 180 -6.69 14.35 2.75
C GLY A 180 -5.84 15.27 3.65
N GLU A 181 -5.27 16.34 3.10
CA GLU A 181 -4.48 17.33 3.86
C GLU A 181 -5.30 17.99 4.97
N LYS A 182 -6.53 18.43 4.65
CA LYS A 182 -7.45 19.02 5.64
C LYS A 182 -7.75 18.04 6.77
N TRP A 183 -7.96 16.77 6.45
CA TRP A 183 -8.23 15.73 7.44
C TRP A 183 -7.00 15.46 8.32
N MET A 184 -5.80 15.37 7.73
CA MET A 184 -4.54 15.21 8.46
C MET A 184 -4.22 16.40 9.37
N GLY A 185 -4.43 17.63 8.89
CA GLY A 185 -4.27 18.84 9.70
C GLY A 185 -5.24 18.90 10.88
N ARG A 186 -6.46 18.39 10.71
CA ARG A 186 -7.45 18.24 11.80
C ARG A 186 -7.05 17.13 12.77
N ALA A 187 -6.61 15.97 12.29
CA ALA A 187 -6.18 14.86 13.13
C ALA A 187 -4.99 15.24 14.02
N CYS A 188 -3.98 15.93 13.48
CA CYS A 188 -2.86 16.44 14.27
C CYS A 188 -3.31 17.46 15.34
N ARG A 189 -4.31 18.29 15.02
CA ARG A 189 -4.90 19.22 16.00
C ARG A 189 -5.63 18.47 17.12
N VAL A 190 -6.42 17.45 16.78
CA VAL A 190 -7.13 16.62 17.77
C VAL A 190 -6.15 15.86 18.65
N GLU A 191 -5.08 15.32 18.09
CA GLU A 191 -4.02 14.64 18.85
C GLU A 191 -3.35 15.59 19.85
N LYS A 192 -3.01 16.82 19.44
CA LYS A 192 -2.47 17.85 20.33
C LYS A 192 -3.44 18.28 21.44
N VAL A 193 -4.74 18.31 21.15
CA VAL A 193 -5.80 18.66 22.11
C VAL A 193 -6.12 17.49 23.05
N ALA A 194 -6.02 16.25 22.55
CA ALA A 194 -6.28 15.04 23.31
C ALA A 194 -5.05 14.55 24.10
N ALA A 195 -3.83 14.95 23.73
CA ALA A 195 -2.59 14.64 24.42
C ALA A 195 -2.65 14.88 25.94
N PRO A 196 -3.10 16.03 26.47
CA PRO A 196 -3.21 16.23 27.92
C PRO A 196 -4.26 15.33 28.58
N PHE A 197 -5.31 14.92 27.86
CA PHE A 197 -6.33 13.99 28.38
C PHE A 197 -5.83 12.54 28.41
N ILE A 198 -5.08 12.13 27.38
CA ILE A 198 -4.46 10.81 27.29
C ILE A 198 -3.31 10.67 28.31
N GLU A 199 -2.49 11.70 28.48
CA GLU A 199 -1.47 11.76 29.54
C GLU A 199 -2.10 11.78 30.94
N GLY A 200 -3.23 12.48 31.12
CA GLY A 200 -4.00 12.48 32.35
C GLY A 200 -4.57 11.10 32.72
N LEU A 201 -5.05 10.34 31.73
CA LEU A 201 -5.46 8.94 31.91
C LEU A 201 -4.27 8.02 32.16
N GLY A 202 -3.12 8.27 31.53
CA GLY A 202 -1.88 7.52 31.76
C GLY A 202 -1.33 7.64 33.19
N ARG A 203 -1.50 8.81 33.84
CA ARG A 203 -1.12 9.00 35.26
C ARG A 203 -1.99 8.21 36.23
N LEU A 204 -3.24 7.90 35.88
CA LEU A 204 -4.12 7.05 36.68
C LEU A 204 -3.74 5.56 36.64
N CYS A 205 -2.98 5.13 35.63
CA CYS A 205 -2.48 3.76 35.51
C CYS A 205 -1.03 3.58 35.98
N GLN A 206 -0.32 4.64 36.38
CA GLN A 206 1.02 4.52 36.98
C GLN A 206 0.91 4.06 38.44
N ARG A 207 0.78 2.73 38.62
CA ARG A 207 1.14 2.08 39.88
C ARG A 207 2.61 2.41 40.20
N PRO A 208 2.95 2.90 41.40
CA PRO A 208 4.35 3.11 41.75
C PRO A 208 5.06 1.75 41.78
N LEU A 209 6.07 1.60 40.92
CA LEU A 209 7.00 0.49 40.98
C LEU A 209 7.71 0.54 42.35
N ARG A 210 7.48 -0.51 43.14
CA ARG A 210 8.11 -0.78 44.43
C ARG A 210 9.64 -0.64 44.31
N PRO A 211 10.33 0.10 45.20
CA PRO A 211 11.78 0.25 45.12
C PRO A 211 12.44 -1.10 45.41
N LYS A 212 13.23 -1.59 44.45
CA LYS A 212 14.02 -2.81 44.58
C LYS A 212 15.22 -2.48 45.47
N GLY A 213 15.32 -3.17 46.60
CA GLY A 213 16.38 -3.00 47.59
C GLY A 213 17.76 -3.09 46.95
N GLN A 214 18.64 -2.20 47.42
CA GLN A 214 20.06 -2.20 47.11
C GLN A 214 20.65 -3.56 47.48
N SER A 215 21.23 -4.22 46.48
CA SER A 215 22.22 -5.28 46.69
C SER A 215 23.47 -4.87 45.94
N THR A 216 24.45 -4.37 46.69
CA THR A 216 25.83 -4.21 46.26
C THR A 216 26.42 -5.58 45.94
N PRO A 217 27.31 -5.69 44.94
CA PRO A 217 28.64 -6.26 45.22
C PRO A 217 29.75 -5.54 44.39
N PRO A 218 31.04 -5.92 44.49
CA PRO A 218 32.11 -4.98 44.85
C PRO A 218 32.92 -4.51 43.63
N SER A 219 33.48 -3.30 43.70
CA SER A 219 34.57 -2.90 42.82
C SER A 219 35.87 -2.87 43.61
N ALA A 220 36.73 -3.85 43.31
CA ALA A 220 38.12 -3.86 43.71
C ALA A 220 38.85 -2.76 42.93
N ALA A 221 39.29 -1.71 43.63
CA ALA A 221 40.27 -0.77 43.11
C ALA A 221 41.66 -1.22 43.55
N ALA A 222 42.43 -1.68 42.56
CA ALA A 222 43.88 -1.75 42.64
C ALA A 222 44.47 -0.35 42.55
N ASN A 223 45.37 -0.02 43.47
CA ASN A 223 46.55 0.86 43.33
C ASN A 223 47.24 0.83 44.70
N GLY A 224 48.48 0.37 44.85
CA GLY A 224 49.65 0.82 44.09
C GLY A 224 50.32 1.92 44.90
N GLY A 225 51.19 1.54 45.83
CA GLY A 225 51.87 2.46 46.74
C GLY A 225 52.93 1.74 47.56
N ALA A 226 54.04 1.41 46.90
CA ALA A 226 55.29 1.05 47.55
C ALA A 226 56.05 2.35 47.84
N GLU A 227 56.32 2.64 49.10
CA GLU A 227 57.35 3.59 49.50
C GLU A 227 57.98 3.16 50.83
N ALA A 228 59.28 3.37 50.93
CA ALA A 228 60.26 2.65 51.73
C ALA A 228 60.56 3.28 53.11
N SER A 229 60.76 2.40 54.11
CA SER A 229 61.90 2.37 55.07
C SER A 229 62.10 3.51 56.09
N PRO A 230 62.95 3.32 57.12
CA PRO A 230 63.80 2.17 57.49
C PRO A 230 63.34 1.37 58.71
#